data_AF-A0A498G5E5-F1
#
_entry.id   AF-A0A498G5E5-F1
#
_cell.length_a   1.000
_cell.length_b   1.000
_cell.length_c   1.000
_cell.angle_alpha   90.00
_cell.angle_beta   90.00
_cell.angle_gamma   90.00
#
_symmetry.space_group_name_H-M   'P 1'
#
loop_
_entity.id
_entity.type
_entity.pdbx_description
1 polymer ?
#
loop_
_entity_poly.entity_id
_entity_poly.type
_entity_poly.pdbx_seq_one_letter_code
_entity_poly.pdbx_strand_id
1 'polypeptide(L)'
;MSESATAPHSVGDVEATATASDRTTTSHTDERTIDERLAALEAQTDRLQERVATLEAERDALQEQVTDLEADREALQSRVQHLERERDDLQTHVEDLETELQSRPTFEFKGEGETLADLWVDGRPLFKSVAYQSARVEPLVTLVTGDANAEPDDIDACYAAHGALLESESESESQPGTETDTSPTDALQALRDRHATDHADLKHHLAKLRRQLTHLATETGVELVDAIPGDDKIATVKAQGVAAVESHVSATAERAERIITDLTDWARKVTTQQGTYAQLTAPQAREKFALTRDEHLQTTQIKRVFEKISSWAADSPRDVAVRKNPDGVWRLQIAVEPRGESTGCSK
;
A
#
# COMPACT_ATOMS: atom_id res chain seq x y z
N MET A 1 -111.21 -37.69 -30.41
CA MET A 1 -110.67 -36.79 -29.38
C MET A 1 -109.94 -37.64 -28.37
N SER A 2 -108.81 -37.13 -27.89
CA SER A 2 -108.09 -37.60 -26.69
C SER A 2 -107.30 -38.91 -26.86
N GLU A 3 -106.06 -39.06 -26.40
CA GLU A 3 -105.20 -38.22 -25.58
C GLU A 3 -103.74 -38.65 -25.81
N SER A 4 -102.86 -37.67 -25.94
CA SER A 4 -101.40 -37.84 -25.94
C SER A 4 -100.96 -38.13 -24.50
N ALA A 5 -100.31 -39.27 -24.27
CA ALA A 5 -99.66 -39.59 -23.01
C ALA A 5 -98.13 -39.46 -23.16
N THR A 6 -97.63 -38.29 -22.78
CA THR A 6 -96.21 -37.98 -22.59
C THR A 6 -95.67 -38.77 -21.39
N ALA A 7 -94.68 -39.62 -21.62
CA ALA A 7 -93.94 -40.31 -20.56
C ALA A 7 -92.99 -39.34 -19.83
N PRO A 8 -92.89 -39.39 -18.49
CA PRO A 8 -92.00 -38.53 -17.73
C PRO A 8 -90.54 -38.95 -17.96
N HIS A 9 -89.70 -38.00 -18.40
CA HIS A 9 -88.25 -38.18 -18.44
C HIS A 9 -87.69 -38.30 -17.01
N SER A 10 -86.86 -39.33 -16.81
CA SER A 10 -86.14 -39.61 -15.57
C SER A 10 -85.18 -38.46 -15.24
N VAL A 11 -85.45 -37.74 -14.15
CA VAL A 11 -84.62 -36.64 -13.62
C VAL A 11 -83.53 -37.15 -12.65
N GLY A 12 -83.56 -38.43 -12.27
CA GLY A 12 -82.70 -39.00 -11.21
C GLY A 12 -81.24 -39.29 -11.59
N ASP A 13 -80.93 -39.52 -12.87
CA ASP A 13 -79.55 -39.85 -13.31
C ASP A 13 -78.65 -38.62 -13.53
N VAL A 14 -79.24 -37.43 -13.68
CA VAL A 14 -78.47 -36.19 -13.96
C VAL A 14 -77.82 -35.62 -12.70
N GLU A 15 -78.46 -35.78 -11.53
CA GLU A 15 -77.97 -35.22 -10.26
C GLU A 15 -76.84 -36.07 -9.63
N ALA A 16 -76.88 -37.40 -9.84
CA ALA A 16 -75.83 -38.33 -9.41
C ALA A 16 -74.56 -38.21 -10.28
N THR A 17 -74.71 -37.97 -11.58
CA THR A 17 -73.58 -37.79 -12.50
C THR A 17 -72.91 -36.42 -12.30
N ALA A 18 -73.68 -35.37 -11.99
CA ALA A 18 -73.14 -34.05 -11.65
C ALA A 18 -72.30 -34.07 -10.36
N THR A 19 -72.77 -34.75 -9.31
CA THR A 19 -72.04 -34.86 -8.03
C THR A 19 -70.83 -35.81 -8.06
N ALA A 20 -70.81 -36.78 -8.97
CA ALA A 20 -69.62 -37.59 -9.24
C ALA A 20 -68.56 -36.78 -10.02
N SER A 21 -68.99 -36.03 -11.04
CA SER A 21 -68.12 -35.14 -11.82
C SER A 21 -67.48 -34.06 -10.94
N ASP A 22 -68.25 -33.44 -10.03
CA ASP A 22 -67.78 -32.37 -9.15
C ASP A 22 -66.76 -32.86 -8.10
N ARG A 23 -66.92 -34.11 -7.61
CA ARG A 23 -65.91 -34.75 -6.75
C ARG A 23 -64.63 -35.08 -7.49
N THR A 24 -64.71 -35.54 -8.74
CA THR A 24 -63.51 -35.82 -9.55
C THR A 24 -62.76 -34.55 -9.89
N THR A 25 -63.45 -33.45 -10.22
CA THR A 25 -62.81 -32.15 -10.46
C THR A 25 -62.16 -31.60 -9.20
N THR A 26 -62.80 -31.72 -8.05
CA THR A 26 -62.23 -31.31 -6.75
C THR A 26 -60.98 -32.13 -6.40
N SER A 27 -61.02 -33.46 -6.59
CA SER A 27 -59.85 -34.33 -6.36
C SER A 27 -58.68 -33.99 -7.27
N HIS A 28 -58.93 -33.71 -8.56
CA HIS A 28 -57.89 -33.30 -9.49
C HIS A 28 -57.32 -31.91 -9.18
N THR A 29 -58.13 -30.99 -8.64
CA THR A 29 -57.61 -29.69 -8.20
C THR A 29 -56.74 -29.81 -6.95
N ASP A 30 -57.07 -30.72 -6.03
CA ASP A 30 -56.27 -30.96 -4.83
C ASP A 30 -54.93 -31.62 -5.19
N GLU A 31 -54.93 -32.60 -6.09
CA GLU A 31 -53.73 -33.27 -6.62
C GLU A 31 -52.78 -32.26 -7.29
N ARG A 32 -53.31 -31.41 -8.18
CA ARG A 32 -52.53 -30.33 -8.80
C ARG A 32 -51.94 -29.36 -7.76
N THR A 33 -52.68 -29.05 -6.71
CA THR A 33 -52.22 -28.13 -5.65
C THR A 33 -51.11 -28.75 -4.79
N ILE A 34 -51.16 -30.07 -4.59
CA ILE A 34 -50.10 -30.82 -3.90
C ILE A 34 -48.83 -30.85 -4.76
N ASP A 35 -48.96 -31.10 -6.06
CA ASP A 35 -47.82 -31.09 -7.00
C ASP A 35 -47.12 -29.72 -7.05
N GLU A 36 -47.90 -28.63 -7.08
CA GLU A 36 -47.36 -27.26 -7.04
C GLU A 36 -46.61 -26.98 -5.73
N ARG A 37 -47.10 -27.51 -4.61
CA ARG A 37 -46.43 -27.39 -3.30
C ARG A 37 -45.15 -28.23 -3.22
N LEU A 38 -45.15 -29.44 -3.78
CA LEU A 38 -43.97 -30.30 -3.85
C LEU A 38 -42.88 -29.64 -4.70
N ALA A 39 -43.23 -29.14 -5.89
CA ALA A 39 -42.29 -28.41 -6.74
C ALA A 39 -41.73 -27.15 -6.06
N ALA A 40 -42.55 -26.44 -5.29
CA ALA A 40 -42.10 -25.28 -4.52
C ALA A 40 -41.14 -25.66 -3.38
N LEU A 41 -41.38 -26.78 -2.70
CA LEU A 41 -40.50 -27.31 -1.65
C LEU A 41 -39.17 -27.82 -2.20
N GLU A 42 -39.19 -28.48 -3.36
CA GLU A 42 -37.98 -28.91 -4.09
C GLU A 42 -37.13 -27.70 -4.46
N ALA A 43 -37.73 -26.67 -5.08
CA ALA A 43 -37.03 -25.44 -5.41
C ALA A 43 -36.48 -24.69 -4.18
N GLN A 44 -37.17 -24.76 -3.04
CA GLN A 44 -36.67 -24.20 -1.78
C GLN A 44 -35.49 -25.00 -1.23
N THR A 45 -35.52 -26.32 -1.39
CA THR A 45 -34.45 -27.23 -0.97
C THR A 45 -33.18 -26.98 -1.78
N ASP A 46 -33.31 -26.85 -3.10
CA ASP A 46 -32.19 -26.56 -4.00
C ASP A 46 -31.51 -25.22 -3.64
N ARG A 47 -32.32 -24.16 -3.40
CA ARG A 47 -31.79 -22.86 -2.97
C ARG A 47 -31.08 -22.91 -1.61
N LEU A 48 -31.60 -23.72 -0.68
CA LEU A 48 -30.95 -23.90 0.62
C LEU A 48 -29.63 -24.66 0.47
N GLN A 49 -29.56 -25.66 -0.42
CA GLN A 49 -28.33 -26.39 -0.72
C GLN A 49 -27.26 -25.47 -1.33
N GLU A 50 -27.64 -24.61 -2.30
CA GLU A 50 -26.72 -23.60 -2.86
C GLU A 50 -26.19 -22.64 -1.80
N ARG A 51 -27.05 -22.21 -0.88
CA ARG A 51 -26.68 -21.31 0.21
C ARG A 51 -25.75 -21.98 1.23
N VAL A 52 -25.98 -23.26 1.53
CA VAL A 52 -25.08 -24.04 2.40
C VAL A 52 -23.71 -24.17 1.74
N ALA A 53 -23.65 -24.53 0.46
CA ALA A 53 -22.38 -24.63 -0.28
C ALA A 53 -21.61 -23.29 -0.31
N THR A 54 -22.32 -22.17 -0.45
CA THR A 54 -21.72 -20.83 -0.39
C THR A 54 -21.14 -20.53 1.00
N LEU A 55 -21.89 -20.81 2.06
CA LEU A 55 -21.43 -20.60 3.44
C LEU A 55 -20.26 -21.51 3.82
N GLU A 56 -20.22 -22.74 3.30
CA GLU A 56 -19.09 -23.65 3.49
C GLU A 56 -17.81 -23.08 2.83
N ALA A 57 -17.92 -22.57 1.61
CA ALA A 57 -16.81 -21.92 0.91
C ALA A 57 -16.33 -20.63 1.63
N GLU A 58 -17.25 -19.80 2.11
CA GLU A 58 -16.91 -18.61 2.92
C GLU A 58 -16.20 -19.00 4.22
N ARG A 59 -16.66 -20.06 4.89
CA ARG A 59 -16.03 -20.58 6.11
C ARG A 59 -14.62 -21.09 5.83
N ASP A 60 -14.41 -21.83 4.76
CA ASP A 60 -13.08 -22.31 4.37
C ASP A 60 -12.13 -21.15 4.07
N ALA A 61 -12.58 -20.13 3.34
CA ALA A 61 -11.79 -18.93 3.05
C ALA A 61 -11.45 -18.12 4.32
N LEU A 62 -12.39 -17.98 5.26
CA LEU A 62 -12.11 -17.35 6.56
C LEU A 62 -11.12 -18.16 7.38
N GLN A 63 -11.17 -19.49 7.30
CA GLN A 63 -10.23 -20.35 8.01
C GLN A 63 -8.80 -20.21 7.47
N GLU A 64 -8.63 -20.04 6.16
CA GLU A 64 -7.35 -19.72 5.53
C GLU A 64 -6.83 -18.34 5.96
N GLN A 65 -7.69 -17.31 5.99
CA GLN A 65 -7.31 -15.98 6.48
C GLN A 65 -6.86 -15.99 7.95
N VAL A 66 -7.51 -16.79 8.80
CA VAL A 66 -7.08 -16.93 10.20
C VAL A 66 -5.70 -17.55 10.28
N THR A 67 -5.41 -18.60 9.48
CA THR A 67 -4.07 -19.21 9.48
C THR A 67 -2.98 -18.26 8.97
N ASP A 68 -3.29 -17.42 7.97
CA ASP A 68 -2.34 -16.40 7.48
C ASP A 68 -2.07 -15.33 8.54
N LEU A 69 -3.12 -14.86 9.22
CA LEU A 69 -2.98 -13.88 10.30
C LEU A 69 -2.23 -14.42 11.51
N GLU A 70 -2.37 -15.71 11.82
CA GLU A 70 -1.57 -16.37 12.86
C GLU A 70 -0.09 -16.41 12.48
N ALA A 71 0.23 -16.75 11.23
CA ALA A 71 1.61 -16.72 10.72
C ALA A 71 2.22 -15.32 10.74
N ASP A 72 1.47 -14.30 10.29
CA ASP A 72 1.91 -12.90 10.33
C ASP A 72 2.16 -12.42 11.76
N ARG A 73 1.31 -12.82 12.70
CA ARG A 73 1.50 -12.51 14.12
C ARG A 73 2.79 -13.11 14.67
N GLU A 74 3.08 -14.38 14.38
CA GLU A 74 4.31 -15.04 14.82
C GLU A 74 5.56 -14.38 14.21
N ALA A 75 5.49 -14.00 12.93
CA ALA A 75 6.57 -13.28 12.25
C ALA A 75 6.81 -11.89 12.89
N LEU A 76 5.74 -11.14 13.19
CA LEU A 76 5.83 -9.85 13.87
C LEU A 76 6.39 -9.99 15.28
N GLN A 77 5.96 -10.99 16.06
CA GLN A 77 6.50 -11.25 17.39
C GLN A 77 8.01 -11.54 17.35
N SER A 78 8.45 -12.34 16.37
CA SER A 78 9.87 -12.61 16.16
C SER A 78 10.65 -11.34 15.82
N ARG A 79 10.09 -10.47 14.98
CA ARG A 79 10.69 -9.19 14.61
C ARG A 79 10.79 -8.23 15.79
N VAL A 80 9.76 -8.17 16.64
CA VAL A 80 9.78 -7.35 17.86
C VAL A 80 10.90 -7.82 18.80
N GLN A 81 11.01 -9.12 19.06
CA GLN A 81 12.09 -9.65 19.90
C GLN A 81 13.48 -9.37 19.31
N HIS A 82 13.62 -9.37 17.98
CA HIS A 82 14.89 -9.01 17.35
C HIS A 82 15.24 -7.53 17.57
N LEU A 83 14.27 -6.64 17.36
CA LEU A 83 14.44 -5.20 17.59
C LEU A 83 14.71 -4.87 19.06
N GLU A 84 14.08 -5.58 20.00
CA GLU A 84 14.37 -5.44 21.43
C GLU A 84 15.82 -5.78 21.76
N ARG A 85 16.36 -6.86 21.18
CA ARG A 85 17.78 -7.22 21.32
C ARG A 85 18.71 -6.18 20.69
N GLU A 86 18.40 -5.69 19.48
CA GLU A 86 19.19 -4.63 18.84
C GLU A 86 19.19 -3.35 19.68
N ARG A 87 18.05 -3.01 20.30
CA ARG A 87 17.95 -1.87 21.21
C ARG A 87 18.82 -2.07 22.43
N ASP A 88 18.77 -3.25 23.06
CA ASP A 88 19.58 -3.57 24.23
C ASP A 88 21.08 -3.49 23.90
N ASP A 89 21.50 -4.06 22.76
CA ASP A 89 22.89 -4.01 22.27
C ASP A 89 23.34 -2.57 22.01
N LEU A 90 22.50 -1.76 21.36
CA LEU A 90 22.78 -0.34 21.12
C LEU A 90 22.85 0.46 22.43
N GLN A 91 22.01 0.13 23.41
CA GLN A 91 22.04 0.79 24.70
C GLN A 91 23.37 0.50 25.42
N THR A 92 23.81 -0.76 25.44
CA THR A 92 25.14 -1.11 25.97
C THR A 92 26.26 -0.40 25.21
N HIS A 93 26.17 -0.31 23.88
CA HIS A 93 27.18 0.40 23.10
C HIS A 93 27.24 1.90 23.42
N VAL A 94 26.09 2.53 23.67
CA VAL A 94 26.04 3.93 24.11
C VAL A 94 26.66 4.09 25.49
N GLU A 95 26.34 3.22 26.45
CA GLU A 95 26.94 3.22 27.79
C GLU A 95 28.46 3.05 27.74
N ASP A 96 28.97 2.17 26.87
CA ASP A 96 30.40 1.99 26.63
C ASP A 96 31.05 3.26 26.05
N LEU A 97 30.41 3.89 25.05
CA LEU A 97 30.89 5.14 24.44
C LEU A 97 30.86 6.32 25.41
N GLU A 98 29.85 6.41 26.26
CA GLU A 98 29.76 7.41 27.32
C GLU A 98 30.88 7.22 28.34
N THR A 99 31.17 5.97 28.71
CA THR A 99 32.29 5.62 29.59
C THR A 99 33.63 5.96 28.94
N GLU A 100 33.81 5.65 27.66
CA GLU A 100 35.01 6.03 26.90
C GLU A 100 35.16 7.55 26.89
N LEU A 101 34.09 8.29 26.57
CA LEU A 101 34.10 9.76 26.54
C LEU A 101 34.45 10.37 27.91
N GLN A 102 33.93 9.81 29.00
CA GLN A 102 34.26 10.24 30.36
C GLN A 102 35.71 9.91 30.74
N SER A 103 36.25 8.79 30.23
CA SER A 103 37.64 8.38 30.44
C SER A 103 38.63 9.13 29.54
N ARG A 104 38.15 9.87 28.53
CA ARG A 104 39.02 10.60 27.62
C ARG A 104 39.72 11.73 28.37
N PRO A 105 41.06 11.82 28.25
CA PRO A 105 41.79 12.90 28.89
C PRO A 105 41.36 14.25 28.32
N THR A 106 41.20 15.23 29.22
CA THR A 106 40.90 16.62 28.89
C THR A 106 42.18 17.34 28.49
N PHE A 107 42.20 17.87 27.26
CA PHE A 107 43.34 18.64 26.74
C PHE A 107 43.04 20.13 26.77
N GLU A 108 43.83 20.90 27.51
CA GLU A 108 43.69 22.36 27.61
C GLU A 108 45.03 23.03 27.33
N PHE A 109 45.04 24.11 26.56
CA PHE A 109 46.20 25.00 26.46
C PHE A 109 46.06 26.13 27.48
N LYS A 110 47.04 26.27 28.38
CA LYS A 110 47.08 27.34 29.38
C LYS A 110 48.35 28.17 29.16
N GLY A 111 48.26 29.19 28.32
CA GLY A 111 49.36 30.11 27.97
C GLY A 111 49.04 30.97 26.74
N GLU A 112 49.88 31.96 26.45
CA GLU A 112 49.69 32.91 25.33
C GLU A 112 50.23 32.40 23.98
N GLY A 113 51.04 31.33 23.98
CA GLY A 113 51.59 30.75 22.76
C GLY A 113 51.14 29.31 22.64
N GLU A 114 50.32 28.97 21.66
CA GLU A 114 49.82 27.61 21.35
C GLU A 114 50.97 26.61 21.01
N THR A 115 51.88 26.37 21.95
CA THR A 115 53.09 25.55 21.83
C THR A 115 52.97 24.33 22.73
N LEU A 116 53.68 23.23 22.42
CA LEU A 116 53.61 22.00 23.24
C LEU A 116 53.92 22.23 24.72
N ALA A 117 54.65 23.28 25.08
CA ALA A 117 54.96 23.64 26.46
C ALA A 117 53.72 24.08 27.27
N ASP A 118 52.68 24.58 26.61
CA ASP A 118 51.47 25.12 27.22
C ASP A 118 50.32 24.09 27.24
N LEU A 119 50.58 22.83 26.86
CA LEU A 119 49.59 21.74 26.78
C LEU A 119 49.41 21.01 28.12
N TRP A 120 48.16 20.93 28.57
CA TRP A 120 47.73 20.25 29.80
C TRP A 120 46.84 19.06 29.46
N VAL A 121 47.01 17.97 30.21
CA VAL A 121 46.23 16.73 30.11
C VAL A 121 45.68 16.41 31.50
N ASP A 122 44.36 16.38 31.66
CA ASP A 122 43.67 16.18 32.94
C ASP A 122 44.19 17.09 34.07
N GLY A 123 44.39 18.36 33.73
CA GLY A 123 44.90 19.35 34.68
C GLY A 123 46.37 19.17 35.06
N ARG A 124 47.15 18.35 34.33
CA ARG A 124 48.60 18.18 34.51
C ARG A 124 49.37 18.63 33.26
N PRO A 125 50.43 19.44 33.36
CA PRO A 125 51.21 19.83 32.20
C PRO A 125 51.92 18.61 31.59
N LEU A 126 51.75 18.39 30.28
CA LEU A 126 52.30 17.22 29.59
C LEU A 126 53.83 17.27 29.48
N PHE A 127 54.37 18.49 29.34
CA PHE A 127 55.81 18.73 29.34
C PHE A 127 56.14 19.66 30.51
N LYS A 128 56.66 19.08 31.59
CA LYS A 128 57.33 19.88 32.62
C LYS A 128 58.56 20.49 31.96
N SER A 129 58.56 21.78 31.64
CA SER A 129 59.85 22.44 31.46
C SER A 129 60.59 22.34 32.80
N VAL A 130 61.89 22.03 32.75
CA VAL A 130 62.77 21.96 33.94
C VAL A 130 62.61 23.22 34.81
N ALA A 131 62.29 24.37 34.20
CA ALA A 131 62.02 25.63 34.88
C ALA A 131 60.78 25.64 35.80
N TYR A 132 59.70 24.91 35.47
CA TYR A 132 58.47 24.88 36.28
C TYR A 132 58.64 24.08 37.59
N GLN A 133 59.48 23.05 37.58
CA GLN A 133 59.81 22.27 38.79
C GLN A 133 60.82 23.03 39.65
N SER A 134 61.85 23.63 39.06
CA SER A 134 62.87 24.40 39.80
C SER A 134 62.29 25.63 40.50
N ALA A 135 61.42 26.39 39.84
CA ALA A 135 60.87 27.65 40.39
C ALA A 135 59.89 27.46 41.56
N ARG A 136 59.36 26.24 41.74
CA ARG A 136 58.33 25.95 42.76
C ARG A 136 58.89 25.16 43.95
N VAL A 137 59.98 24.42 43.75
CA VAL A 137 60.68 23.68 44.82
C VAL A 137 61.51 24.63 45.69
N GLU A 138 62.15 25.66 45.11
CA GLU A 138 62.93 26.65 45.87
C GLU A 138 62.14 27.35 46.99
N PRO A 139 60.95 27.94 46.75
CA PRO A 139 60.22 28.64 47.80
C PRO A 139 59.67 27.70 48.88
N LEU A 140 59.31 26.46 48.51
CA LEU A 140 58.73 25.48 49.43
C LEU A 140 59.81 24.82 50.30
N VAL A 141 60.98 24.50 49.75
CA VAL A 141 62.15 24.03 50.52
C VAL A 141 62.59 25.12 51.50
N THR A 142 62.75 26.36 51.04
CA THR A 142 63.17 27.48 51.91
C THR A 142 62.17 27.78 53.03
N LEU A 143 60.85 27.62 52.79
CA LEU A 143 59.81 27.85 53.79
C LEU A 143 59.74 26.74 54.85
N VAL A 144 60.03 25.49 54.47
CA VAL A 144 59.86 24.30 55.33
C VAL A 144 61.14 23.94 56.08
N THR A 145 62.32 24.09 55.48
CA THR A 145 63.61 23.75 56.11
C THR A 145 64.40 24.97 56.58
N GLY A 146 63.96 26.18 56.21
CA GLY A 146 64.65 27.43 56.53
C GLY A 146 65.96 27.64 55.78
N ASP A 147 66.33 26.72 54.89
CA ASP A 147 67.56 26.73 54.12
C ASP A 147 67.27 26.35 52.67
N ALA A 148 67.77 27.14 51.72
CA ALA A 148 67.40 27.07 50.30
C ALA A 148 67.97 25.84 49.55
N ASN A 149 68.59 24.88 50.25
CA ASN A 149 69.33 23.76 49.64
C ASN A 149 69.03 22.37 50.26
N ALA A 150 67.85 22.14 50.86
CA ALA A 150 67.52 20.83 51.45
C ALA A 150 66.64 19.94 50.53
N GLU A 151 67.04 18.69 50.30
CA GLU A 151 66.27 17.70 49.51
C GLU A 151 65.10 17.08 50.33
N PRO A 152 63.89 16.87 49.76
CA PRO A 152 62.74 16.33 50.50
C PRO A 152 62.55 14.82 50.31
N ASP A 153 62.59 14.06 51.41
CA ASP A 153 62.20 12.65 51.49
C ASP A 153 60.69 12.45 51.82
N ASP A 154 60.12 11.42 51.16
CA ASP A 154 58.88 10.63 51.34
C ASP A 154 57.49 11.27 51.59
N ILE A 155 56.64 11.15 50.56
CA ILE A 155 55.25 11.64 50.42
C ILE A 155 54.19 10.64 50.96
N ASP A 156 54.59 9.40 51.26
CA ASP A 156 53.66 8.31 51.61
C ASP A 156 52.92 8.52 52.95
N ALA A 157 53.44 9.37 53.85
CA ALA A 157 52.78 9.69 55.12
C ALA A 157 51.54 10.59 54.96
N CYS A 158 51.40 11.30 53.83
CA CYS A 158 50.34 12.31 53.65
C CYS A 158 49.02 11.72 53.10
N TYR A 159 49.10 10.62 52.32
CA TYR A 159 47.92 9.97 51.73
C TYR A 159 47.04 9.22 52.75
N ALA A 160 47.61 8.79 53.88
CA ALA A 160 46.87 8.05 54.90
C ALA A 160 45.86 8.94 55.69
N ALA A 161 46.00 10.27 55.63
CA ALA A 161 45.24 11.18 56.48
C ALA A 161 43.90 11.67 55.89
N HIS A 162 43.63 11.48 54.58
CA HIS A 162 42.52 12.19 53.92
C HIS A 162 41.64 11.34 52.97
N GLY A 163 41.51 10.03 53.22
CA GLY A 163 40.77 9.09 52.36
C GLY A 163 39.39 8.64 52.86
N ALA A 164 38.53 9.51 53.40
CA ALA A 164 37.16 9.10 53.75
C ALA A 164 36.17 10.27 53.67
N LEU A 165 35.34 10.30 52.62
CA LEU A 165 33.99 10.88 52.58
C LEU A 165 33.37 10.61 51.20
N LEU A 166 32.77 9.43 51.04
CA LEU A 166 31.83 9.07 49.97
C LEU A 166 30.85 8.07 50.57
N GLU A 167 29.63 8.54 50.88
CA GLU A 167 28.37 7.78 50.87
C GLU A 167 27.27 8.67 51.50
N SER A 168 26.19 8.95 50.74
CA SER A 168 24.82 8.62 51.12
C SER A 168 23.76 9.41 50.33
N GLU A 169 22.72 8.69 49.87
CA GLU A 169 21.31 9.11 49.60
C GLU A 169 21.04 9.85 48.26
N SER A 170 19.97 9.59 47.49
CA SER A 170 18.73 8.82 47.69
C SER A 170 18.03 8.52 46.36
N GLU A 171 17.24 7.45 46.39
CA GLU A 171 16.30 6.95 45.37
C GLU A 171 15.12 7.91 45.13
N SER A 172 14.52 7.85 43.93
CA SER A 172 13.16 8.35 43.69
C SER A 172 12.50 7.60 42.53
N GLU A 173 11.50 6.81 42.88
CA GLU A 173 10.62 6.01 42.04
C GLU A 173 9.78 6.89 41.08
N SER A 174 9.53 6.38 39.87
CA SER A 174 8.56 6.95 38.92
C SER A 174 7.39 5.98 38.73
N GLN A 175 6.19 6.41 39.13
CA GLN A 175 4.92 5.71 38.87
C GLN A 175 4.44 5.93 37.42
N PRO A 176 3.92 4.90 36.73
CA PRO A 176 3.29 5.04 35.43
C PRO A 176 1.81 5.47 35.56
N GLY A 177 1.45 6.49 34.79
CA GLY A 177 0.12 7.10 34.77
C GLY A 177 -0.92 6.26 34.02
N THR A 178 -2.01 5.99 34.74
CA THR A 178 -3.42 6.01 34.31
C THR A 178 -3.74 5.58 32.87
N GLU A 179 -4.23 4.34 32.75
CA GLU A 179 -5.08 3.89 31.66
C GLU A 179 -6.38 4.71 31.63
N THR A 180 -6.52 5.58 30.63
CA THR A 180 -7.78 6.27 30.36
C THR A 180 -8.64 5.39 29.46
N ASP A 181 -9.73 4.88 30.02
CA ASP A 181 -10.88 4.35 29.28
C ASP A 181 -11.31 5.42 28.25
N THR A 182 -10.98 5.19 26.97
CA THR A 182 -11.39 6.08 25.89
C THR A 182 -12.76 5.64 25.41
N SER A 183 -13.70 6.59 25.44
CA SER A 183 -15.03 6.38 24.88
C SER A 183 -14.93 5.99 23.41
N PRO A 184 -15.78 5.10 22.87
CA PRO A 184 -15.75 4.69 21.46
C PRO A 184 -15.74 5.85 20.46
N THR A 185 -16.32 6.99 20.84
CA THR A 185 -16.31 8.22 20.05
C THR A 185 -14.93 8.89 20.01
N ASP A 186 -14.20 8.86 21.12
CA ASP A 186 -12.83 9.40 21.21
C ASP A 186 -11.84 8.52 20.44
N ALA A 187 -12.05 7.19 20.45
CA ALA A 187 -11.28 6.26 19.63
C ALA A 187 -11.50 6.51 18.12
N LEU A 188 -12.74 6.78 17.69
CA LEU A 188 -13.03 7.14 16.29
C LEU A 188 -12.45 8.49 15.89
N GLN A 189 -12.46 9.46 16.82
CA GLN A 189 -11.85 10.77 16.58
C GLN A 189 -10.33 10.64 16.46
N ALA A 190 -9.69 9.89 17.36
CA ALA A 190 -8.26 9.60 17.30
C ALA A 190 -7.87 8.87 16.01
N LEU A 191 -8.68 7.92 15.53
CA LEU A 191 -8.45 7.25 14.24
C LEU A 191 -8.56 8.22 13.05
N ARG A 192 -9.53 9.14 13.07
CA ARG A 192 -9.67 10.15 12.02
C ARG A 192 -8.49 11.12 12.01
N ASP A 193 -8.07 11.58 13.18
CA ASP A 193 -6.95 12.50 13.31
C ASP A 193 -5.64 11.82 12.87
N ARG A 194 -5.44 10.54 13.23
CA ARG A 194 -4.32 9.72 12.76
C ARG A 194 -4.33 9.51 11.25
N HIS A 195 -5.49 9.24 10.65
CA HIS A 195 -5.60 9.15 9.18
C HIS A 195 -5.27 10.48 8.50
N ALA A 196 -5.63 11.62 9.11
CA ALA A 196 -5.33 12.93 8.58
C ALA A 196 -3.82 13.24 8.66
N THR A 197 -3.15 12.87 9.75
CA THR A 197 -1.69 13.00 9.89
C THR A 197 -0.95 12.09 8.92
N ASP A 198 -1.32 10.82 8.84
CA ASP A 198 -0.68 9.86 7.94
C ASP A 198 -0.81 10.31 6.48
N HIS A 199 -1.96 10.85 6.09
CA HIS A 199 -2.17 11.41 4.75
C HIS A 199 -1.33 12.66 4.48
N ALA A 200 -1.14 13.52 5.48
CA ALA A 200 -0.28 14.70 5.36
C ALA A 200 1.20 14.30 5.20
N ASP A 201 1.66 13.33 5.99
CA ASP A 201 3.02 12.80 5.93
C ASP A 201 3.29 12.12 4.59
N LEU A 202 2.37 11.28 4.11
CA LEU A 202 2.48 10.67 2.78
C LEU A 202 2.58 11.71 1.67
N LYS A 203 1.79 12.78 1.71
CA LYS A 203 1.89 13.88 0.75
C LYS A 203 3.25 14.58 0.82
N HIS A 204 3.77 14.81 2.03
CA HIS A 204 5.07 15.43 2.21
C HIS A 204 6.20 14.54 1.65
N HIS A 205 6.19 13.25 1.97
CA HIS A 205 7.14 12.27 1.46
C HIS A 205 7.10 12.17 -0.07
N LEU A 206 5.90 12.10 -0.65
CA LEU A 206 5.73 12.05 -2.10
C LEU A 206 6.24 13.33 -2.78
N ALA A 207 6.00 14.50 -2.20
CA ALA A 207 6.54 15.77 -2.70
C ALA A 207 8.07 15.81 -2.62
N LYS A 208 8.67 15.30 -1.53
CA LYS A 208 10.12 15.19 -1.38
C LYS A 208 10.71 14.26 -2.44
N LEU A 209 10.13 13.08 -2.65
CA LEU A 209 10.55 12.14 -3.68
C LEU A 209 10.46 12.76 -5.08
N ARG A 210 9.37 13.44 -5.42
CA ARG A 210 9.23 14.14 -6.72
C ARG A 210 10.33 15.19 -6.94
N ARG A 211 10.71 15.96 -5.91
CA ARG A 211 11.81 16.94 -5.99
C ARG A 211 13.17 16.28 -6.19
N GLN A 212 13.43 15.19 -5.49
CA GLN A 212 14.68 14.42 -5.66
C GLN A 212 14.74 13.80 -7.06
N LEU A 213 13.63 13.23 -7.53
CA LEU A 213 13.53 12.63 -8.85
C LEU A 213 13.75 13.68 -9.96
N THR A 214 13.12 14.85 -9.84
CA THR A 214 13.31 15.96 -10.79
C THR A 214 14.74 16.49 -10.80
N HIS A 215 15.39 16.59 -9.65
CA HIS A 215 16.80 16.94 -9.58
C HIS A 215 17.68 15.92 -10.32
N LEU A 216 17.52 14.62 -10.02
CA LEU A 216 18.27 13.56 -10.69
C LEU A 216 18.02 13.53 -12.21
N ALA A 217 16.78 13.77 -12.62
CA ALA A 217 16.40 13.88 -14.03
C ALA A 217 17.12 15.04 -14.73
N THR A 218 17.22 16.21 -14.09
CA THR A 218 17.97 17.35 -14.63
C THR A 218 19.48 17.09 -14.70
N GLU A 219 20.05 16.38 -13.74
CA GLU A 219 21.48 16.03 -13.74
C GLU A 219 21.83 14.99 -14.81
N THR A 220 20.91 14.03 -15.05
CA THR A 220 21.12 12.93 -15.99
C THR A 220 20.62 13.24 -17.41
N GLY A 221 19.90 14.35 -17.60
CA GLY A 221 19.29 14.72 -18.88
C GLY A 221 18.14 13.80 -19.30
N VAL A 222 17.54 13.09 -18.34
CA VAL A 222 16.44 12.14 -18.56
C VAL A 222 15.11 12.87 -18.37
N GLU A 223 14.21 12.82 -19.34
CA GLU A 223 12.85 13.35 -19.19
C GLU A 223 12.03 12.45 -18.27
N LEU A 224 11.41 13.05 -17.25
CA LEU A 224 10.47 12.36 -16.38
C LEU A 224 9.10 12.30 -17.06
N VAL A 225 8.67 11.09 -17.36
CA VAL A 225 7.33 10.81 -17.88
C VAL A 225 6.40 10.52 -16.70
N ASP A 226 5.15 10.99 -16.75
CA ASP A 226 4.14 10.77 -15.70
C ASP A 226 3.80 9.27 -15.47
N ALA A 227 4.22 8.39 -16.39
CA ALA A 227 4.11 6.94 -16.28
C ALA A 227 5.28 6.25 -16.99
N ILE A 228 5.84 5.20 -16.36
CA ILE A 228 6.88 4.36 -16.96
C ILE A 228 6.22 3.50 -18.06
N PRO A 229 6.77 3.45 -19.29
CA PRO A 229 6.25 2.58 -20.35
C PRO A 229 6.22 1.11 -19.88
N GLY A 230 5.01 0.55 -19.69
CA GLY A 230 4.84 -0.82 -19.20
C GLY A 230 4.06 -0.95 -17.88
N ASP A 231 4.00 0.11 -17.07
CA ASP A 231 3.23 0.14 -15.81
C ASP A 231 1.84 0.76 -15.98
N ASP A 232 1.42 1.01 -17.22
CA ASP A 232 0.12 1.57 -17.56
C ASP A 232 -0.94 0.49 -17.77
N LYS A 233 -2.21 0.83 -17.53
CA LYS A 233 -3.33 -0.12 -17.66
C LYS A 233 -3.38 -0.81 -19.02
N ILE A 234 -2.98 -0.15 -20.11
CA ILE A 234 -2.92 -0.79 -21.45
C ILE A 234 -1.86 -1.90 -21.48
N ALA A 235 -0.69 -1.69 -20.86
CA ALA A 235 0.34 -2.72 -20.75
C ALA A 235 -0.09 -3.86 -19.82
N THR A 236 -0.73 -3.55 -18.70
CA THR A 236 -1.29 -4.56 -17.79
C THR A 236 -2.33 -5.43 -18.48
N VAL A 237 -3.30 -4.82 -19.20
CA VAL A 237 -4.31 -5.57 -19.98
C VAL A 237 -3.64 -6.45 -21.03
N LYS A 238 -2.58 -5.97 -21.70
CA LYS A 238 -1.86 -6.76 -22.71
C LYS A 238 -1.10 -7.96 -22.10
N ALA A 239 -0.57 -7.81 -20.89
CA ALA A 239 0.27 -8.83 -20.25
C ALA A 239 -0.54 -9.85 -19.44
N GLN A 240 -1.55 -9.39 -18.70
CA GLN A 240 -2.29 -10.16 -17.70
C GLN A 240 -3.79 -10.28 -18.01
N GLY A 241 -4.27 -9.64 -19.08
CA GLY A 241 -5.69 -9.61 -19.45
C GLY A 241 -6.50 -8.57 -18.68
N VAL A 242 -7.76 -8.40 -19.07
CA VAL A 242 -8.63 -7.34 -18.53
C VAL A 242 -9.04 -7.52 -17.07
N ALA A 243 -9.04 -8.75 -16.56
CA ALA A 243 -9.37 -9.06 -15.17
C ALA A 243 -8.37 -8.47 -14.16
N ALA A 244 -7.14 -8.17 -14.60
CA ALA A 244 -6.13 -7.51 -13.77
C ALA A 244 -6.40 -6.01 -13.56
N VAL A 245 -7.23 -5.40 -14.42
CA VAL A 245 -7.48 -3.94 -14.42
C VAL A 245 -8.91 -3.60 -14.00
N GLU A 246 -9.87 -4.48 -14.24
CA GLU A 246 -11.28 -4.25 -13.90
C GLU A 246 -11.78 -5.28 -12.89
N SER A 247 -12.42 -4.79 -11.82
CA SER A 247 -13.10 -5.66 -10.85
C SER A 247 -14.27 -6.44 -11.46
N HIS A 248 -14.86 -5.94 -12.54
CA HIS A 248 -15.89 -6.62 -13.31
C HIS A 248 -15.57 -6.58 -14.80
N VAL A 249 -15.39 -7.76 -15.39
CA VAL A 249 -15.07 -7.91 -16.81
C VAL A 249 -16.33 -7.76 -17.65
N SER A 250 -16.53 -6.57 -18.22
CA SER A 250 -17.62 -6.32 -19.15
C SER A 250 -17.28 -6.79 -20.57
N ALA A 251 -18.30 -7.16 -21.36
CA ALA A 251 -18.11 -7.48 -22.78
C ALA A 251 -17.53 -6.31 -23.61
N THR A 252 -17.59 -5.06 -23.13
CA THR A 252 -16.91 -3.93 -23.78
C THR A 252 -15.41 -3.95 -23.47
N ALA A 253 -15.04 -4.33 -22.24
CA ALA A 253 -13.67 -4.44 -21.77
C ALA A 253 -12.95 -5.63 -22.43
N GLU A 254 -13.58 -6.80 -22.57
CA GLU A 254 -13.02 -7.94 -23.30
C GLU A 254 -12.74 -7.60 -24.78
N ARG A 255 -13.65 -6.86 -25.42
CA ARG A 255 -13.46 -6.39 -26.80
C ARG A 255 -12.32 -5.37 -26.89
N ALA A 256 -12.17 -4.52 -25.89
CA ALA A 256 -11.10 -3.54 -25.82
C ALA A 256 -9.73 -4.22 -25.65
N GLU A 257 -9.64 -5.24 -24.77
CA GLU A 257 -8.46 -6.09 -24.65
C GLU A 257 -8.09 -6.73 -25.99
N ARG A 258 -9.07 -7.30 -26.70
CA ARG A 258 -8.83 -7.93 -28.00
C ARG A 258 -8.19 -6.98 -29.01
N ILE A 259 -8.70 -5.73 -29.10
CA ILE A 259 -8.12 -4.72 -29.98
C ILE A 259 -6.69 -4.38 -29.57
N ILE A 260 -6.38 -4.32 -28.28
CA ILE A 260 -5.03 -4.01 -27.79
C ILE A 260 -4.05 -5.14 -28.12
N THR A 261 -4.48 -6.40 -27.93
CA THR A 261 -3.66 -7.58 -28.20
C THR A 261 -3.35 -7.73 -29.69
N ASP A 262 -4.37 -7.59 -30.54
CA ASP A 262 -4.24 -7.78 -31.99
C ASP A 262 -4.04 -6.45 -32.76
N LEU A 263 -3.66 -5.38 -32.04
CA LEU A 263 -3.58 -4.02 -32.59
C LEU A 263 -2.63 -3.95 -33.80
N THR A 264 -1.51 -4.67 -33.75
CA THR A 264 -0.50 -4.70 -34.82
C THR A 264 -1.08 -5.23 -36.13
N ASP A 265 -2.01 -6.18 -36.05
CA ASP A 265 -2.62 -6.83 -37.22
C ASP A 265 -3.88 -6.09 -37.70
N TRP A 266 -4.57 -5.44 -36.77
CA TRP A 266 -5.86 -4.79 -37.05
C TRP A 266 -5.68 -3.33 -37.48
N ALA A 267 -4.71 -2.62 -36.90
CA ALA A 267 -4.50 -1.20 -37.14
C ALA A 267 -3.56 -0.98 -38.33
N ARG A 268 -3.81 0.11 -39.07
CA ARG A 268 -2.89 0.61 -40.09
C ARG A 268 -1.89 1.58 -39.44
N LYS A 269 -0.60 1.39 -39.68
CA LYS A 269 0.42 2.39 -39.35
C LYS A 269 0.26 3.62 -40.23
N VAL A 270 0.11 4.80 -39.63
CA VAL A 270 -0.03 6.08 -40.31
C VAL A 270 0.99 7.05 -39.74
N THR A 271 1.87 7.55 -40.59
CA THR A 271 2.87 8.56 -40.23
C THR A 271 2.39 9.92 -40.73
N THR A 272 2.35 10.89 -39.81
CA THR A 272 1.96 12.28 -40.07
C THR A 272 3.04 13.22 -39.54
N GLN A 273 2.93 14.52 -39.79
CA GLN A 273 3.83 15.52 -39.19
C GLN A 273 3.74 15.55 -37.65
N GLN A 274 2.64 15.06 -37.07
CA GLN A 274 2.42 15.04 -35.61
C GLN A 274 2.96 13.75 -34.95
N GLY A 275 3.46 12.80 -35.75
CA GLY A 275 3.99 11.53 -35.26
C GLY A 275 3.46 10.31 -36.00
N THR A 276 3.87 9.14 -35.53
CA THR A 276 3.49 7.83 -36.07
C THR A 276 2.45 7.17 -35.17
N TYR A 277 1.30 6.81 -35.74
CA TYR A 277 0.17 6.25 -35.02
C TYR A 277 -0.25 4.90 -35.61
N ALA A 278 -0.68 3.99 -34.75
CA ALA A 278 -1.54 2.88 -35.13
C ALA A 278 -2.99 3.40 -35.22
N GLN A 279 -3.59 3.33 -36.40
CA GLN A 279 -4.95 3.81 -36.66
C GLN A 279 -5.89 2.65 -36.97
N LEU A 280 -6.99 2.56 -36.22
CA LEU A 280 -8.07 1.61 -36.45
C LEU A 280 -9.39 2.35 -36.62
N THR A 281 -10.08 2.16 -37.75
CA THR A 281 -11.41 2.75 -37.97
C THR A 281 -12.52 1.81 -37.50
N ALA A 282 -13.69 2.36 -37.16
CA ALA A 282 -14.82 1.55 -36.69
C ALA A 282 -15.29 0.50 -37.73
N PRO A 283 -15.36 0.77 -39.05
CA PRO A 283 -15.69 -0.25 -40.04
C PRO A 283 -14.66 -1.39 -40.08
N GLN A 284 -13.37 -1.08 -39.97
CA GLN A 284 -12.30 -2.09 -39.91
C GLN A 284 -12.43 -2.94 -38.64
N ALA A 285 -12.61 -2.32 -37.48
CA ALA A 285 -12.83 -3.05 -36.23
C ALA A 285 -14.07 -3.95 -36.31
N ARG A 286 -15.16 -3.46 -36.91
CA ARG A 286 -16.39 -4.24 -37.10
C ARG A 286 -16.15 -5.49 -37.93
N GLU A 287 -15.46 -5.34 -39.06
CA GLU A 287 -15.10 -6.46 -39.93
C GLU A 287 -14.21 -7.47 -39.20
N LYS A 288 -13.21 -7.01 -38.43
CA LYS A 288 -12.34 -7.88 -37.65
C LYS A 288 -13.10 -8.64 -36.56
N PHE A 289 -14.03 -8.01 -35.84
CA PHE A 289 -14.85 -8.71 -34.85
C PHE A 289 -15.81 -9.72 -35.47
N ALA A 290 -16.40 -9.40 -36.63
CA ALA A 290 -17.23 -10.35 -37.36
C ALA A 290 -16.42 -11.57 -37.79
N LEU A 291 -15.18 -11.38 -38.26
CA LEU A 291 -14.32 -12.49 -38.69
C LEU A 291 -13.75 -13.33 -37.55
N THR A 292 -13.40 -12.71 -36.42
CA THR A 292 -12.69 -13.38 -35.32
C THR A 292 -13.60 -13.95 -34.24
N ARG A 293 -14.80 -13.38 -34.05
CA ARG A 293 -15.73 -13.77 -32.98
C ARG A 293 -17.16 -14.02 -33.46
N ASP A 294 -17.42 -13.94 -34.77
CA ASP A 294 -18.78 -13.98 -35.34
C ASP A 294 -19.71 -12.91 -34.72
N GLU A 295 -19.13 -11.77 -34.33
CA GLU A 295 -19.84 -10.68 -33.67
C GLU A 295 -20.14 -9.53 -34.63
N HIS A 296 -21.44 -9.24 -34.84
CA HIS A 296 -21.89 -8.09 -35.63
C HIS A 296 -22.17 -6.87 -34.76
N LEU A 297 -21.15 -6.03 -34.57
CA LEU A 297 -21.25 -4.85 -33.72
C LEU A 297 -21.77 -3.61 -34.46
N GLN A 298 -22.65 -2.86 -33.78
CA GLN A 298 -23.09 -1.53 -34.19
C GLN A 298 -21.97 -0.49 -34.02
N THR A 299 -21.98 0.57 -34.84
CA THR A 299 -20.96 1.64 -34.77
C THR A 299 -20.87 2.28 -33.38
N THR A 300 -21.99 2.40 -32.67
CA THR A 300 -22.05 2.91 -31.29
C THR A 300 -21.36 1.97 -30.29
N GLN A 301 -21.47 0.66 -30.47
CA GLN A 301 -20.79 -0.32 -29.61
C GLN A 301 -19.28 -0.24 -29.82
N ILE A 302 -18.83 -0.11 -31.07
CA ILE A 302 -17.39 0.04 -31.39
C ILE A 302 -16.84 1.35 -30.82
N LYS A 303 -17.60 2.44 -30.89
CA LYS A 303 -17.22 3.71 -30.25
C LYS A 303 -16.99 3.52 -28.74
N ARG A 304 -17.89 2.82 -28.04
CA ARG A 304 -17.73 2.53 -26.60
C ARG A 304 -16.48 1.70 -26.31
N VAL A 305 -16.16 0.73 -27.18
CA VAL A 305 -14.92 -0.05 -27.07
C VAL A 305 -13.70 0.86 -27.23
N PHE A 306 -13.69 1.76 -28.22
CA PHE A 306 -12.60 2.72 -28.40
C PHE A 306 -12.47 3.69 -27.20
N GLU A 307 -13.58 4.20 -26.69
CA GLU A 307 -13.61 5.04 -25.50
C GLU A 307 -13.10 4.29 -24.26
N LYS A 308 -13.37 2.98 -24.15
CA LYS A 308 -12.84 2.14 -23.08
C LYS A 308 -11.31 2.07 -23.13
N ILE A 309 -10.74 1.84 -24.31
CA ILE A 309 -9.27 1.84 -24.50
C ILE A 309 -8.70 3.21 -24.14
N SER A 310 -9.36 4.29 -24.56
CA SER A 310 -8.95 5.66 -24.19
C SER A 310 -9.01 5.91 -22.69
N SER A 311 -9.93 5.29 -21.95
CA SER A 311 -10.01 5.43 -20.48
C SER A 311 -8.86 4.72 -19.75
N TRP A 312 -8.38 3.59 -20.28
CA TRP A 312 -7.19 2.92 -19.77
C TRP A 312 -5.90 3.67 -20.13
N ALA A 313 -5.95 4.50 -21.18
CA ALA A 313 -4.83 5.33 -21.60
C ALA A 313 -4.63 6.59 -20.74
N ALA A 314 -5.53 6.90 -19.80
CA ALA A 314 -5.45 8.13 -19.00
C ALA A 314 -4.11 8.27 -18.25
N ASP A 315 -3.56 7.14 -17.79
CA ASP A 315 -2.29 7.05 -17.08
C ASP A 315 -1.19 6.43 -17.98
N SER A 316 -1.42 6.36 -19.31
CA SER A 316 -0.48 5.75 -20.25
C SER A 316 0.45 6.79 -20.86
N PRO A 317 1.74 6.49 -21.04
CA PRO A 317 2.64 7.36 -21.81
C PRO A 317 2.32 7.34 -23.32
N ARG A 318 1.43 6.44 -23.77
CA ARG A 318 0.95 6.39 -25.16
C ARG A 318 -0.20 7.38 -25.34
N ASP A 319 -0.04 8.32 -26.27
CA ASP A 319 -1.14 9.22 -26.67
C ASP A 319 -2.22 8.40 -27.40
N VAL A 320 -3.39 8.27 -26.76
CA VAL A 320 -4.56 7.57 -27.32
C VAL A 320 -5.70 8.55 -27.53
N ALA A 321 -6.19 8.61 -28.78
CA ALA A 321 -7.27 9.50 -29.14
C ALA A 321 -8.38 8.77 -29.92
N VAL A 322 -9.62 9.01 -29.52
CA VAL A 322 -10.82 8.61 -30.26
C VAL A 322 -11.35 9.83 -31.00
N ARG A 323 -11.34 9.78 -32.33
CA ARG A 323 -11.76 10.92 -33.18
C ARG A 323 -12.83 10.49 -34.18
N LYS A 324 -13.58 11.46 -34.69
CA LYS A 324 -14.53 11.25 -35.78
C LYS A 324 -13.95 11.90 -37.05
N ASN A 325 -13.83 11.12 -38.12
CA ASN A 325 -13.41 11.62 -39.42
C ASN A 325 -14.46 12.57 -40.01
N PRO A 326 -14.08 13.41 -40.99
CA PRO A 326 -15.02 14.22 -41.77
C PRO A 326 -16.15 13.40 -42.39
N ASP A 327 -15.87 12.15 -42.79
CA ASP A 327 -16.84 11.19 -43.34
C ASP A 327 -17.80 10.61 -42.29
N GLY A 328 -17.75 11.08 -41.05
CA GLY A 328 -18.62 10.64 -39.95
C GLY A 328 -18.19 9.34 -39.26
N VAL A 329 -17.04 8.77 -39.63
CA VAL A 329 -16.54 7.49 -39.13
C VAL A 329 -15.66 7.66 -37.90
N TRP A 330 -15.91 6.89 -36.83
CA TRP A 330 -15.05 6.87 -35.64
C TRP A 330 -13.72 6.16 -35.91
N ARG A 331 -12.62 6.68 -35.38
CA ARG A 331 -11.28 6.09 -35.42
C ARG A 331 -10.61 6.15 -34.06
N LEU A 332 -9.87 5.10 -33.74
CA LEU A 332 -8.93 5.02 -32.65
C LEU A 332 -7.52 5.30 -33.20
N GLN A 333 -6.76 6.13 -32.51
CA GLN A 333 -5.36 6.38 -32.77
C GLN A 333 -4.56 6.13 -31.50
N ILE A 334 -3.51 5.32 -31.60
CA ILE A 334 -2.57 5.04 -30.52
C ILE A 334 -1.18 5.39 -31.02
N ALA A 335 -0.48 6.30 -30.35
CA ALA A 335 0.88 6.67 -30.71
C ALA A 335 1.83 5.49 -30.50
N VAL A 336 2.71 5.23 -31.50
CA VAL A 336 3.69 4.15 -31.45
C VAL A 336 4.96 4.58 -30.71
N GLU A 337 5.23 5.88 -30.67
CA GLU A 337 6.30 6.52 -29.90
C GLU A 337 5.68 7.58 -28.97
N PRO A 338 6.13 7.70 -27.71
CA PRO A 338 5.73 8.82 -26.86
C PRO A 338 6.19 10.12 -27.54
N ARG A 339 5.41 11.20 -27.39
CA ARG A 339 5.74 12.49 -27.99
C ARG A 339 7.12 12.95 -27.48
N GLY A 340 8.16 12.76 -28.29
CA GLY A 340 9.29 13.68 -28.22
C GLY A 340 8.75 15.02 -28.64
N GLU A 341 8.65 15.97 -27.72
CA GLU A 341 8.33 17.34 -28.08
C GLU A 341 9.35 17.76 -29.13
N SER A 342 8.86 17.98 -30.36
CA SER A 342 9.62 18.64 -31.39
C SER A 342 10.04 19.97 -30.80
N THR A 343 11.31 20.10 -30.41
CA THR A 343 11.95 21.38 -30.22
C THR A 343 11.68 22.17 -31.49
N GLY A 344 10.76 23.12 -31.38
CA GLY A 344 10.43 24.06 -32.44
C GLY A 344 11.66 24.90 -32.72
N CYS A 345 12.55 24.39 -33.56
CA CYS A 345 13.50 25.19 -34.30
C CYS A 345 12.69 26.00 -35.31
N SER A 346 12.20 27.18 -34.90
CA SER A 346 11.81 28.20 -35.85
C SER A 346 12.98 29.18 -35.96
N LYS A 347 13.53 29.24 -37.17
CA LYS A 347 14.34 30.34 -37.67
C LYS A 347 13.51 31.61 -37.77
#